data_AF-A0A520BQ44-F1
#
_entry.id   AF-A0A520BQ44-F1
#
_cell.length_a   1.000
_cell.length_b   1.000
_cell.length_c   1.000
_cell.angle_alpha   90.00
_cell.angle_beta   90.00
_cell.angle_gamma   90.00
#
_symmetry.space_group_name_H-M   'P 1'
#
loop_
_entity.id
_entity.type
_entity.pdbx_description
1 polymer ?
#
loop_
_entity_poly.entity_id
_entity_poly.type
_entity_poly.pdbx_seq_one_letter_code
_entity_poly.pdbx_strand_id
1 'polypeptide(L)' 'ELKPGDLVFFNTMRATFSHVGIYVGEGKFIHAPRTGSAVRVEDMRDSYWAKRFTGARRADLKAAGEAPAVR' A
#
# COMPACT_ATOMS: atom_id res chain seq x y z
N GLU A 1 11.40 0.54 -10.26
CA GLU A 1 11.33 -0.64 -9.37
C GLU A 1 10.81 -0.21 -8.00
N LEU A 2 10.06 -1.07 -7.32
CA LEU A 2 9.55 -0.81 -5.96
C LEU A 2 10.70 -0.86 -4.96
N LYS A 3 10.72 0.05 -3.98
CA LYS A 3 11.65 -0.03 -2.85
C LYS A 3 10.89 -0.01 -1.53
N PRO A 4 11.43 -0.64 -0.48
CA PRO A 4 10.81 -0.62 0.84
C PRO A 4 10.34 0.78 1.23
N GLY A 5 9.13 0.86 1.80
CA GLY A 5 8.44 2.10 2.15
C GLY A 5 7.51 2.68 1.08
N ASP A 6 7.49 2.14 -0.15
CA ASP A 6 6.48 2.53 -1.14
C ASP A 6 5.07 2.09 -0.70
N LEU A 7 4.09 2.95 -0.91
CA LEU A 7 2.68 2.58 -0.78
C LEU A 7 2.26 1.79 -2.01
N VAL A 8 1.66 0.62 -1.81
CA VAL A 8 1.13 -0.24 -2.87
C VAL A 8 -0.39 -0.31 -2.76
N PHE A 9 -1.08 -0.18 -3.89
CA PHE A 9 -2.53 -0.05 -3.94
C PHE A 9 -3.18 -1.18 -4.71
N PHE A 10 -4.37 -1.59 -4.22
CA PHE A 10 -5.12 -2.70 -4.77
C PHE A 10 -6.62 -2.40 -4.85
N ASN A 11 -7.32 -3.08 -5.76
CA ASN A 11 -8.78 -3.06 -5.90
C ASN A 11 -9.40 -4.31 -5.27
N THR A 12 -9.62 -4.31 -3.95
CA THR A 12 -10.18 -5.47 -3.23
C THR A 12 -11.69 -5.38 -3.00
N MET A 13 -12.28 -4.18 -2.95
CA MET A 13 -13.69 -3.96 -2.59
C MET A 13 -14.58 -3.39 -3.71
N ARG A 14 -14.48 -3.90 -4.94
CA ARG A 14 -15.24 -3.38 -6.12
C ARG A 14 -15.15 -1.85 -6.32
N ALA A 15 -14.18 -1.20 -5.69
CA ALA A 15 -13.92 0.23 -5.76
C ALA A 15 -12.43 0.47 -6.04
N THR A 16 -12.13 1.52 -6.80
CA THR A 16 -10.77 1.88 -7.20
C THR A 16 -9.95 2.32 -5.97
N PHE A 17 -8.71 1.83 -5.86
CA PHE A 17 -7.81 2.10 -4.74
C PHE A 17 -8.41 1.76 -3.36
N SER A 18 -9.21 0.69 -3.30
CA SER A 18 -9.93 0.30 -2.08
C SER A 18 -9.06 -0.30 -0.98
N HIS A 19 -7.82 -0.66 -1.30
CA HIS A 19 -6.90 -1.24 -0.33
C HIS A 19 -5.48 -0.70 -0.52
N VAL A 20 -4.77 -0.53 0.59
CA VAL A 20 -3.39 -0.04 0.62
C VAL A 20 -2.55 -0.90 1.56
N GLY A 21 -1.26 -1.01 1.23
CA GLY A 21 -0.25 -1.51 2.15
C GLY A 21 1.10 -0.86 1.88
N ILE A 22 2.09 -1.21 2.70
CA ILE A 22 3.45 -0.69 2.59
C ILE A 22 4.34 -1.81 2.07
N TYR A 23 5.03 -1.57 0.97
CA TYR A 23 6.00 -2.51 0.42
C TYR A 23 7.19 -2.65 1.36
N VAL A 24 7.57 -3.90 1.65
CA VAL A 24 8.66 -4.21 2.60
C VAL A 24 9.88 -4.83 1.91
N GLY A 25 9.83 -5.05 0.58
CA GLY A 25 10.90 -5.69 -0.18
C GLY A 25 10.53 -7.09 -0.66
N GLU A 26 11.33 -7.63 -1.59
CA GLU A 26 11.21 -9.01 -2.09
C GLU A 26 9.83 -9.41 -2.62
N GLY A 27 9.07 -8.46 -3.18
CA GLY A 27 7.70 -8.70 -3.64
C GLY A 27 6.66 -8.75 -2.52
N LYS A 28 7.01 -8.44 -1.27
CA LYS A 28 6.13 -8.51 -0.11
C LYS A 28 5.66 -7.15 0.38
N PHE A 29 4.52 -7.12 1.05
CA PHE A 29 3.94 -5.91 1.63
C PHE A 29 3.25 -6.21 2.96
N ILE A 30 3.21 -5.21 3.85
CA ILE A 30 2.48 -5.25 5.13
C ILE A 30 1.17 -4.46 5.01
N HIS A 31 0.08 -4.99 5.54
CA HIS A 31 -1.24 -4.37 5.48
C HIS A 31 -2.18 -4.82 6.62
N ALA A 32 -3.24 -4.05 6.83
CA ALA A 32 -4.38 -4.43 7.69
C ALA A 32 -5.53 -4.94 6.79
N PRO A 33 -5.78 -6.26 6.67
CA PRO A 33 -6.61 -6.81 5.60
C PRO A 33 -8.08 -6.41 5.67
N ARG A 34 -8.63 -6.35 6.88
CA ARG A 34 -10.01 -5.94 7.18
C ARG A 34 -10.16 -5.70 8.68
N THR A 35 -11.25 -5.05 9.08
CA THR A 35 -11.63 -4.86 10.49
C THR A 35 -11.63 -6.19 11.26
N GLY A 36 -11.01 -6.17 12.44
CA GLY A 36 -10.88 -7.32 13.33
C GLY A 36 -9.84 -8.36 12.93
N SER A 37 -9.10 -8.15 11.84
CA SER A 37 -7.96 -8.99 11.47
C SER A 37 -6.63 -8.37 11.90
N ALA A 38 -5.65 -9.21 12.21
CA ALA A 38 -4.31 -8.77 12.54
C ALA A 38 -3.59 -8.20 11.29
N VAL A 39 -2.69 -7.24 11.55
CA VAL A 39 -1.72 -6.77 10.55
C VAL A 39 -0.79 -7.93 10.19
N ARG A 40 -0.54 -8.14 8.90
CA ARG A 40 0.29 -9.24 8.41
C ARG A 40 1.05 -8.88 7.14
N VAL A 41 2.02 -9.71 6.79
CA VAL A 41 2.81 -9.60 5.56
C VAL A 41 2.30 -10.64 4.55
N GLU A 42 2.07 -10.22 3.31
CA GLU A 42 1.68 -11.10 2.21
C GLU A 42 2.55 -10.85 0.97
N ASP A 43 2.55 -11.80 0.04
CA ASP A 43 3.30 -11.71 -1.22
C ASP A 43 2.41 -11.11 -2.32
N MET A 44 2.89 -10.05 -2.97
CA MET A 44 2.17 -9.37 -4.05
C MET A 44 2.02 -10.25 -5.29
N ARG A 45 2.88 -11.28 -5.44
CA ARG A 45 2.85 -12.21 -6.57
C ARG A 45 1.79 -13.29 -6.39
N ASP A 46 1.22 -13.44 -5.20
CA ASP A 46 0.08 -14.31 -5.00
C ASP A 46 -1.05 -13.89 -5.94
N SER A 47 -1.69 -14.87 -6.57
CA SER A 47 -2.67 -14.63 -7.64
C SER A 47 -3.81 -13.69 -7.23
N TYR A 48 -4.16 -13.66 -5.94
CA TYR A 48 -5.16 -12.75 -5.40
C TYR A 48 -4.71 -11.28 -5.48
N TRP A 49 -3.48 -11.00 -5.07
CA TRP A 49 -2.90 -9.65 -5.02
C TRP A 49 -2.43 -9.18 -6.39
N ALA A 50 -1.79 -10.06 -7.17
CA ALA A 50 -1.29 -9.74 -8.51
C ALA A 50 -2.42 -9.26 -9.44
N LYS A 51 -3.59 -9.90 -9.39
CA LYS A 51 -4.78 -9.51 -10.18
C LYS A 51 -5.41 -8.18 -9.74
N ARG A 52 -5.12 -7.73 -8.52
CA ARG A 52 -5.75 -6.54 -7.91
C ARG A 52 -4.80 -5.36 -7.83
N PHE A 53 -3.52 -5.56 -8.08
CA PHE A 53 -2.52 -4.50 -8.03
C PHE A 53 -2.86 -3.40 -9.03
N THR A 54 -2.96 -2.18 -8.51
CA THR A 54 -3.34 -1.00 -9.29
C THR A 54 -2.14 -0.10 -9.57
N GLY A 55 -1.22 0.00 -8.61
CA GLY A 55 -0.02 0.81 -8.74
C GLY A 55 0.66 1.05 -7.40
N ALA A 56 1.74 1.82 -7.43
CA ALA A 56 2.50 2.18 -6.23
C ALA A 56 2.92 3.64 -6.24
N ARG A 57 3.07 4.23 -5.06
CA ARG A 57 3.51 5.61 -4.89
C ARG A 57 4.46 5.74 -3.71
N ARG A 58 5.55 6.48 -3.91
CA ARG A 58 6.42 6.95 -2.84
C ARG A 58 5.87 8.24 -2.26
N ALA A 59 5.68 8.29 -0.95
CA ALA A 59 5.39 9.54 -0.27
C ALA A 59 6.65 10.42 -0.26
N ASP A 60 6.51 11.67 -0.67
CA ASP A 60 7.58 12.66 -0.47
C ASP A 60 7.46 13.24 0.95
N LEU A 61 8.28 12.71 1.84
CA LEU A 61 8.27 13.12 3.24
C LEU A 61 8.84 14.53 3.46
N LYS A 62 9.56 15.10 2.48
CA LYS A 62 10.02 16.50 2.57
C LYS A 62 8.87 17.47 2.35
N ALA A 63 8.01 17.20 1.36
CA ALA A 63 6.82 17.99 1.10
C ALA A 63 5.77 17.90 2.22
N ALA A 64 5.69 16.76 2.94
CA ALA A 64 4.75 16.58 4.05
C ALA A 64 5.10 17.42 5.29
N GLY A 65 6.37 17.82 5.46
CA GLY A 65 6.82 18.70 6.54
C GLY A 65 6.57 20.19 6.29
N GLU A 66 6.28 20.58 5.04
CA GLU A 66 6.02 21.95 4.61
C GLU A 66 4.53 22.25 4.37
N ALA A 67 3.64 21.30 4.67
CA ALA A 67 2.20 21.51 4.53
C ALA A 67 1.80 22.78 5.33
N PRO A 68 1.13 23.77 4.70
CA PRO A 68 0.75 24.99 5.41
C PRO A 68 -0.18 24.59 6.54
N ALA A 69 0.13 25.05 7.75
CA ALA A 69 -0.77 24.92 8.89
C ALA A 69 -2.13 25.52 8.48
N VAL A 70 -3.08 24.65 8.17
CA VAL A 70 -4.47 25.03 7.94
C VAL A 70 -4.96 25.59 9.27
N ARG A 71 -5.20 26.90 9.30
CA ARG A 71 -5.86 27.60 10.41
C ARG A 71 -7.33 27.24 10.46
#